data_AF-A0A9W8ZX96-F1
#
_entry.id   AF-A0A9W8ZX96-F1
#
_cell.length_a   1.000
_cell.length_b   1.000
_cell.length_c   1.000
_cell.angle_alpha   90.00
_cell.angle_beta   90.00
_cell.angle_gamma   90.00
#
_symmetry.space_group_name_H-M   'P 1'
#
loop_
_entity.id
_entity.type
_entity.pdbx_description
1 polymer ?
#
loop_
_entity_poly.entity_id
_entity_poly.type
_entity_poly.pdbx_seq_one_letter_code
_entity_poly.pdbx_strand_id
1 'polypeptide(L)'
;MTPEPISTITGMPRLHAVHPRSSGPYYYPEKKGLALSIQCLLVKFGLQDPHTVPGKKWRSEGYRLEELGPVQWENVGHEKVMETAAEIQGQPITGAWSLPMAQKRD
;
A
#
# COMPACT_ATOMS: atom_id res chain seq x y z
N MET A 1 27.29 4.93 6.43
CA MET A 1 26.01 5.42 6.98
C MET A 1 24.90 4.72 6.19
N THR A 2 24.51 3.54 6.65
CA THR A 2 23.41 2.77 6.06
C THR A 2 22.09 3.50 6.35
N PRO A 3 21.20 3.69 5.36
CA PRO A 3 19.87 4.22 5.66
C PRO A 3 19.15 3.18 6.52
N GLU A 4 18.77 3.60 7.72
CA GLU A 4 17.89 2.84 8.61
C GLU A 4 16.62 2.45 7.82
N PRO A 5 16.14 1.20 7.93
CA PRO A 5 14.87 0.82 7.33
C PRO A 5 13.80 1.76 7.88
N ILE A 6 13.00 2.36 6.99
CA ILE A 6 11.88 3.24 7.35
C ILE A 6 11.04 2.50 8.37
N SER A 7 11.29 2.81 9.64
CA SER A 7 10.58 2.22 10.75
C SER A 7 9.15 2.64 10.55
N THR A 8 8.28 1.65 10.39
CA THR A 8 6.84 1.86 10.48
C THR A 8 6.62 2.62 11.77
N ILE A 9 6.28 3.91 11.69
CA ILE A 9 6.13 4.77 12.87
C ILE A 9 5.00 4.15 13.70
N THR A 10 5.39 3.37 14.70
CA THR A 10 4.52 2.73 15.68
C THR A 10 3.90 3.84 16.52
N GLY A 11 2.75 4.35 16.08
CA GLY A 11 2.03 5.38 16.82
C GLY A 11 0.97 6.17 16.06
N MET A 12 0.93 6.13 14.73
CA MET A 12 -0.09 6.88 13.97
C MET A 12 -1.32 6.01 13.66
N PRO A 13 -2.53 6.40 14.09
CA PRO A 13 -3.74 5.63 13.83
C PRO A 13 -4.04 5.56 12.33
N ARG A 14 -4.44 4.38 11.85
CA ARG A 14 -4.84 4.14 10.45
C ARG A 14 -6.34 3.88 10.39
N LEU A 15 -6.95 4.35 9.30
CA LEU A 15 -8.37 4.12 9.01
C LEU A 15 -8.53 2.77 8.31
N HIS A 16 -9.61 2.06 8.64
CA HIS A 16 -9.97 0.80 8.00
C HIS A 16 -11.30 0.92 7.28
N ALA A 17 -11.46 0.19 6.19
CA ALA A 17 -12.75 0.06 5.54
C ALA A 17 -13.70 -0.77 6.42
N VAL A 18 -14.93 -0.27 6.59
CA VAL A 18 -15.99 -0.96 7.36
C VAL A 18 -16.62 -2.10 6.56
N HIS A 19 -16.65 -1.98 5.23
CA HIS A 19 -17.25 -2.95 4.32
C HIS A 19 -16.30 -3.28 3.16
N PRO A 20 -16.29 -4.54 2.67
CA PRO A 20 -15.57 -4.92 1.46
C PRO A 20 -16.21 -4.25 0.24
N ARG A 21 -15.38 -3.85 -0.74
CA ARG A 21 -15.83 -3.24 -1.99
C ARG A 21 -15.85 -4.27 -3.12
N SER A 22 -16.67 -4.04 -4.14
CA SER A 22 -16.77 -4.91 -5.33
C SER A 22 -15.45 -5.03 -6.09
N SER A 23 -14.66 -3.96 -6.14
CA SER A 23 -13.34 -3.93 -6.80
C SER A 23 -12.22 -4.62 -6.02
N GLY A 24 -12.52 -5.11 -4.81
CA GLY A 24 -11.55 -5.76 -3.93
C GLY A 24 -11.62 -5.25 -2.48
N PRO A 25 -11.09 -6.02 -1.52
CA PRO A 25 -11.13 -5.71 -0.09
C PRO A 25 -10.08 -4.66 0.31
N TYR A 26 -9.99 -3.54 -0.41
CA TYR A 26 -9.07 -2.45 -0.11
C TYR A 26 -9.26 -1.93 1.31
N TYR A 27 -8.17 -1.89 2.08
CA TYR A 27 -8.12 -1.41 3.46
C TYR A 27 -9.00 -2.16 4.46
N TYR A 28 -9.53 -3.30 4.05
CA TYR A 28 -10.37 -4.12 4.88
C TYR A 28 -9.48 -5.00 5.78
N PRO A 29 -9.73 -5.03 7.10
CA PRO A 29 -8.86 -5.75 8.02
C PRO A 29 -8.90 -7.26 7.78
N GLU A 30 -7.76 -7.91 8.02
CA GLU A 30 -7.67 -9.36 8.00
C GLU A 30 -8.47 -9.99 9.13
N LYS A 31 -9.07 -11.15 8.85
CA LYS A 31 -9.71 -11.97 9.87
C LYS A 31 -8.64 -12.48 10.85
N LYS A 32 -9.01 -12.65 12.12
CA LYS A 32 -8.13 -13.16 13.18
C LYS A 32 -8.70 -14.42 13.82
N GLY A 33 -7.83 -15.25 14.38
CA GLY A 33 -8.22 -16.46 15.14
C GLY A 33 -8.96 -17.52 14.29
N LEU A 34 -10.07 -18.04 14.82
CA LEU A 34 -10.84 -19.10 14.16
C LEU A 34 -11.41 -18.68 12.80
N ALA A 35 -11.81 -17.41 12.67
CA ALA A 35 -12.33 -16.88 11.42
C ALA A 35 -11.28 -16.89 10.29
N LEU A 36 -9.99 -16.71 10.63
CA LEU A 36 -8.88 -16.85 9.68
C LEU A 36 -8.73 -18.31 9.25
N SER A 37 -8.81 -19.25 10.19
CA SER A 37 -8.70 -20.68 9.91
C SER A 37 -9.81 -21.17 8.97
N ILE A 38 -11.05 -20.74 9.22
CA ILE A 38 -12.19 -21.04 8.35
C ILE A 38 -11.98 -20.43 6.95
N GLN A 39 -11.52 -19.17 6.86
CA GLN A 39 -11.24 -18.54 5.58
C GLN A 39 -10.15 -19.28 4.80
N CYS A 40 -9.05 -19.67 5.45
CA CYS A 40 -8.01 -20.47 4.80
C CYS A 40 -8.55 -21.81 4.29
N LEU A 41 -9.46 -22.45 5.03
CA LEU A 41 -10.10 -23.69 4.63
C LEU A 41 -11.00 -23.47 3.39
N LEU A 42 -11.83 -22.43 3.39
CA LEU A 42 -12.70 -22.07 2.26
C LEU A 42 -11.91 -21.78 0.99
N VAL A 43 -10.79 -21.07 1.11
CA VAL A 43 -9.89 -20.79 -0.01
C VAL A 43 -9.25 -22.08 -0.53
N LYS A 44 -8.79 -22.97 0.37
CA LYS A 44 -8.19 -24.26 -0.01
C LYS A 44 -9.17 -25.18 -0.73
N PHE A 45 -10.44 -25.17 -0.34
CA PHE A 45 -11.50 -25.95 -0.98
C PHE A 45 -12.08 -25.26 -2.24
N GLY A 46 -11.55 -24.10 -2.65
CA GLY A 46 -12.02 -23.38 -3.84
C GLY A 46 -13.41 -22.74 -3.68
N LEU A 47 -13.95 -22.69 -2.46
CA LEU A 47 -15.23 -22.06 -2.14
C LEU A 47 -15.12 -20.53 -2.04
N GLN A 48 -13.89 -20.02 -1.90
CA GLN A 48 -13.60 -18.59 -1.86
C GLN A 48 -12.42 -18.26 -2.77
N ASP A 49 -12.57 -17.23 -3.60
CA ASP A 49 -11.51 -16.74 -4.48
C ASP A 49 -10.37 -16.10 -3.65
N PRO A 50 -9.12 -16.59 -3.78
CA PRO A 50 -7.94 -15.99 -3.14
C PRO A 50 -7.73 -14.51 -3.45
N HIS A 51 -8.24 -14.00 -4.57
CA HIS A 51 -8.13 -12.59 -4.92
C HIS A 51 -9.02 -11.71 -4.05
N THR A 52 -10.17 -12.20 -3.62
CA THR A 52 -11.15 -11.44 -2.80
C THR A 52 -10.81 -11.37 -1.30
N VAL A 53 -9.74 -12.03 -0.87
CA VAL A 53 -9.35 -12.12 0.54
C VAL A 53 -8.50 -10.90 0.94
N PRO A 54 -8.83 -10.20 2.04
CA PRO A 54 -8.02 -9.10 2.57
C PRO A 54 -6.61 -9.60 2.91
N GLY A 55 -5.62 -8.74 2.69
CA GLY A 55 -4.22 -9.08 2.94
C GLY A 55 -3.31 -7.91 2.58
N LYS A 56 -1.99 -8.13 2.69
CA LYS A 56 -0.96 -7.10 2.38
C LYS A 56 -1.13 -6.45 1.00
N LYS A 57 -1.55 -7.22 -0.02
CA LYS A 57 -1.82 -6.69 -1.38
C LYS A 57 -2.94 -5.65 -1.43
N TRP A 58 -3.85 -5.71 -0.45
CA TRP A 58 -4.99 -4.81 -0.31
C TRP A 58 -4.80 -3.77 0.79
N ARG A 59 -3.59 -3.65 1.38
CA ARG A 59 -3.31 -2.77 2.53
C ARG A 59 -4.28 -3.03 3.69
N SER A 60 -4.45 -4.29 4.08
CA SER A 60 -5.32 -4.69 5.20
C SER A 60 -4.96 -4.00 6.52
N GLU A 61 -3.73 -3.50 6.66
CA GLU A 61 -3.31 -2.67 7.78
C GLU A 61 -3.95 -1.28 7.84
N GLY A 62 -4.77 -0.91 6.85
CA GLY A 62 -5.49 0.36 6.77
C GLY A 62 -4.79 1.40 5.91
N TYR A 63 -5.30 2.62 5.93
CA TYR A 63 -4.77 3.76 5.17
C TYR A 63 -4.76 5.04 5.98
N ARG A 64 -3.98 5.99 5.49
CA ARG A 64 -4.08 7.41 5.83
C ARG A 64 -4.65 8.18 4.65
N LEU A 65 -5.15 9.39 4.87
CA LEU A 65 -5.83 10.15 3.81
C LEU A 65 -4.92 10.41 2.60
N GLU A 66 -3.63 10.60 2.86
CA GLU A 66 -2.58 10.78 1.85
C GLU A 66 -2.16 9.48 1.13
N GLU A 67 -2.52 8.31 1.66
CA GLU A 67 -2.22 6.98 1.07
C GLU A 67 -3.44 6.39 0.34
N LEU A 68 -4.54 7.13 0.26
CA LEU A 68 -5.81 6.65 -0.25
C LEU A 68 -5.77 6.53 -1.79
N GLY A 69 -6.00 5.32 -2.29
CA GLY A 69 -6.01 4.99 -3.71
C GLY A 69 -5.57 3.53 -3.96
N PRO A 70 -5.93 2.93 -5.11
CA PRO A 70 -5.41 1.61 -5.47
C PRO A 70 -3.88 1.61 -5.52
N VAL A 71 -3.24 0.68 -4.81
CA VAL A 71 -1.76 0.57 -4.70
C VAL A 71 -1.09 0.56 -6.08
N GLN A 72 -1.72 -0.07 -7.07
CA GLN A 72 -1.23 -0.11 -8.45
C GLN A 72 -1.07 1.26 -9.12
N TRP A 73 -1.72 2.31 -8.60
CA TRP A 73 -1.69 3.66 -9.16
C TRP A 73 -0.95 4.67 -8.28
N GLU A 74 -0.47 4.26 -7.10
CA GLU A 74 0.17 5.16 -6.12
C GLU A 74 1.38 5.91 -6.69
N ASN A 75 2.12 5.27 -7.60
CA ASN A 75 3.32 5.85 -8.23
C ASN A 75 3.16 6.18 -9.72
N VAL A 76 1.96 5.99 -10.28
CA VAL A 76 1.75 6.25 -11.72
C VAL A 76 1.87 7.75 -11.98
N GLY A 77 2.76 8.12 -12.88
CA GLY A 77 3.00 9.53 -13.23
C GLY A 77 3.90 10.29 -12.23
N HIS A 78 4.40 9.62 -11.18
CA HIS A 78 5.26 10.26 -10.18
C HIS A 78 6.52 10.88 -10.82
N GLU A 79 7.16 10.18 -11.76
CA GLU A 79 8.29 10.71 -12.52
C GLU A 79 7.95 12.01 -13.25
N LYS A 80 6.79 12.05 -13.92
CA LYS A 80 6.36 13.24 -14.67
C LYS A 80 6.03 14.41 -13.75
N VAL A 81 5.43 14.12 -12.59
CA VAL A 81 5.17 15.12 -11.54
C VAL A 81 6.48 15.70 -11.03
N MET A 82 7.49 14.87 -10.75
CA MET A 82 8.78 15.34 -10.25
C MET A 82 9.57 16.13 -11.30
N GLU A 83 9.51 15.72 -12.57
CA GLU A 83 10.09 16.47 -13.69
C GLU A 83 9.46 17.88 -13.79
N THR A 84 8.14 17.95 -13.79
CA THR A 84 7.40 19.21 -13.91
C THR A 84 7.63 20.11 -12.69
N ALA A 85 7.67 19.51 -11.49
CA ALA A 85 7.96 20.24 -10.26
C ALA A 85 9.38 20.82 -10.27
N ALA A 86 10.37 20.07 -10.78
CA ALA A 86 11.73 20.55 -10.92
C ALA A 86 11.85 21.71 -11.92
N GLU A 87 11.12 21.64 -13.03
CA GLU A 87 11.04 22.73 -14.02
C GLU A 87 10.49 24.02 -13.39
N ILE A 88 9.38 23.91 -12.64
CA ILE A 88 8.78 25.04 -11.92
C ILE A 88 9.73 25.65 -10.89
N GLN A 89 10.45 24.80 -10.15
CA GLN A 89 11.35 25.25 -9.08
C GLN A 89 12.72 25.72 -9.61
N GLY A 90 13.04 25.43 -10.87
CA GLY A 90 14.35 25.69 -11.48
C GLY A 90 15.48 24.81 -10.92
N GLN A 91 15.15 23.77 -10.15
CA GLN A 91 16.12 22.84 -9.55
C GLN A 91 15.49 21.46 -9.30
N PRO A 92 16.28 20.37 -9.27
CA PRO A 92 15.77 19.04 -8.98
C PRO A 92 15.13 18.92 -7.59
N ILE A 93 14.01 18.19 -7.51
CA ILE A 93 13.37 17.84 -6.23
C ILE A 93 14.24 16.80 -5.51
N THR A 94 14.64 17.12 -4.27
CA THR A 94 15.51 16.27 -3.44
C THR A 94 14.86 15.95 -2.09
N GLY A 95 15.39 14.96 -1.38
CA GLY A 95 14.93 14.60 -0.03
C GLY A 95 13.74 13.64 -0.04
N ALA A 96 12.88 13.74 0.98
CA ALA A 96 11.79 12.79 1.23
C ALA A 96 10.73 12.72 0.12
N TRP A 97 10.66 13.76 -0.72
CA TRP A 97 9.73 13.86 -1.84
C TRP A 97 10.38 13.54 -3.19
N SER A 98 11.64 13.14 -3.22
CA SER A 98 12.29 12.76 -4.47
C SER A 98 11.85 11.37 -4.92
N LEU A 99 12.08 11.08 -6.21
CA LEU A 99 11.89 9.73 -6.72
C LEU A 99 12.74 8.74 -5.89
N PRO A 100 12.21 7.55 -5.58
CA PRO A 100 12.99 6.53 -4.90
C PRO A 100 14.25 6.25 -5.74
N MET A 101 15.43 6.32 -5.11
CA MET A 101 16.67 6.03 -5.80
C MET A 101 16.54 4.66 -6.47
N ALA A 102 16.64 4.63 -7.80
CA ALA A 102 16.63 3.40 -8.57
C ALA A 102 17.65 2.45 -7.94
N GLN A 103 17.17 1.42 -7.25
CA GLN A 103 18.03 0.42 -6.65
C GLN A 103 18.72 -0.29 -7.81
N LYS A 104 19.97 0.10 -8.07
CA LYS A 104 20.84 -0.48 -9.09
C LYS A 104 20.89 -1.98 -8.81
N ARG A 105 20.24 -2.76 -9.67
CA ARG A 105 20.37 -4.21 -9.68
C ARG A 105 21.71 -4.49 -10.35
N ASP A 106 22.70 -4.86 -9.53
CA ASP A 106 23.91 -5.51 -10.01
C ASP A 106 23.58 -6.92 -10.53
#